data_AF-A0A6A6AU15-F1
#
_entry.id   AF-A0A6A6AU15-F1
#
_cell.length_a   1.000
_cell.length_b   1.000
_cell.length_c   1.000
_cell.angle_alpha   90.00
_cell.angle_beta   90.00
_cell.angle_gamma   90.00
#
_symmetry.space_group_name_H-M   'P 1'
#
loop_
_entity.id
_entity.type
_entity.pdbx_description
1 polymer ?
#
loop_
_entity_poly.entity_id
_entity_poly.type
_entity_poly.pdbx_seq_one_letter_code
_entity_poly.pdbx_strand_id
1 'polypeptide(L)'
;RHSHFVSVLESTRDVLLSHISLKASSAGSVKLPSEGSKVSQDNSFNNAFSGLHVDKPTEQFLNAPDIPKADRREPDYHAAKLHDDNEAMCVFYMLIFDYSNLRGMIHTIWEKYERGLYDLSAVSITTNVALDLARELEEDAQVMF
;
A
#
# COMPACT_ATOMS: atom_id res chain seq x y z
N ARG A 1 -8.67 11.91 22.00
CA ARG A 1 -7.99 10.60 21.83
C ARG A 1 -6.46 10.66 21.95
N HIS A 2 -5.81 11.82 21.89
CA HIS A 2 -4.37 11.97 22.16
C HIS A 2 -3.98 11.90 23.65
N SER A 3 -4.88 12.29 24.56
CA SER A 3 -4.64 12.22 26.01
C SER A 3 -4.36 10.82 26.54
N HIS A 4 -5.07 9.81 26.04
CA HIS A 4 -4.85 8.41 26.41
C HIS A 4 -3.50 7.88 25.92
N PHE A 5 -3.03 8.33 24.76
CA PHE A 5 -1.72 7.94 24.24
C PHE A 5 -0.60 8.56 25.09
N VAL A 6 -0.74 9.84 25.46
CA VAL A 6 0.22 10.52 26.33
C VAL A 6 0.28 9.87 27.71
N SER A 7 -0.85 9.49 28.31
CA SER A 7 -0.85 8.82 29.62
C SER A 7 -0.19 7.44 29.59
N VAL A 8 -0.33 6.70 28.48
CA VAL A 8 0.37 5.42 28.30
C VAL A 8 1.88 5.65 28.19
N LEU A 9 2.31 6.67 27.44
CA LEU A 9 3.74 7.01 27.32
C LEU A 9 4.35 7.44 28.66
N GLU A 10 3.65 8.25 29.44
CA GLU A 10 4.08 8.64 30.78
C GLU A 10 4.20 7.42 31.71
N SER A 11 3.21 6.53 31.71
CA SER A 11 3.25 5.30 32.51
C SER A 11 4.41 4.38 32.10
N THR A 12 4.66 4.21 30.80
CA THR A 12 5.80 3.40 30.33
C THR A 12 7.14 4.04 30.70
N ARG A 13 7.25 5.37 30.65
CA ARG A 13 8.44 6.11 31.06
C ARG A 13 8.73 5.91 32.54
N ASP A 14 7.72 6.02 33.39
CA ASP A 14 7.90 5.86 34.84
C ASP A 14 8.30 4.44 35.22
N VAL A 15 7.72 3.42 34.57
CA VAL A 15 8.12 2.02 34.73
C VAL A 15 9.58 1.84 34.32
N LEU A 16 10.00 2.34 33.15
CA LEU A 16 11.38 2.22 32.68
C LEU A 16 12.38 2.93 33.61
N LEU A 17 12.06 4.14 34.08
CA LEU A 17 12.95 4.91 34.97
C LEU A 17 13.12 4.25 36.34
N SER A 18 12.05 3.69 36.92
CA SER A 18 12.12 3.04 38.24
C SER A 18 13.11 1.87 38.25
N HIS A 19 13.20 1.11 37.15
CA HIS A 19 14.07 -0.05 37.03
C HIS A 19 15.49 0.26 36.54
N ILE A 20 15.68 1.37 35.79
CA ILE A 20 17.03 1.87 35.47
C ILE A 20 17.72 2.40 36.74
N SER A 21 17.00 3.12 37.59
CA SER A 21 17.55 3.68 38.82
C SER A 21 17.85 2.60 39.87
N LEU A 22 16.99 1.57 40.00
CA LEU A 22 17.22 0.42 40.89
C LEU A 22 18.49 -0.39 40.55
N LYS A 23 18.90 -0.40 39.27
CA LYS A 23 20.04 -1.21 38.78
C LYS A 23 21.39 -0.51 38.87
N ALA A 24 21.43 0.82 39.05
CA ALA A 24 22.67 1.55 39.29
C ALA A 24 23.29 1.23 40.67
N SER A 25 22.48 0.80 41.64
CA SER A 25 22.96 0.48 43.00
C SER A 25 23.40 -0.98 43.21
N SER A 26 23.22 -1.89 42.25
CA SER A 26 23.59 -3.31 42.42
C SER A 26 24.78 -3.77 41.57
N ALA A 27 25.48 -2.87 40.87
CA ALA A 27 26.65 -3.19 40.05
C ALA A 27 27.94 -3.36 40.89
N GLY A 28 27.87 -4.13 41.97
CA GLY A 28 28.98 -4.30 42.90
C GLY A 28 28.92 -5.58 43.72
N SER A 29 29.11 -6.74 43.08
CA SER A 29 30.01 -7.81 43.57
C SER A 29 29.92 -9.04 42.67
N VAL A 30 31.06 -9.41 42.09
CA VAL A 30 31.31 -10.69 41.43
C VAL A 30 31.39 -11.82 42.46
N LYS A 31 30.79 -12.98 42.18
CA LYS A 31 31.27 -14.32 42.60
C LYS A 31 30.69 -15.44 41.72
N LEU A 32 31.57 -16.37 41.35
CA LEU A 32 31.38 -17.57 40.51
C LEU A 32 30.68 -18.73 41.32
N PRO A 33 30.37 -19.89 40.70
CA PRO A 33 29.05 -20.51 40.70
C PRO A 33 28.89 -21.65 41.72
N SER A 34 27.67 -21.99 42.09
CA SER A 34 27.40 -23.25 42.80
C SER A 34 26.05 -23.82 42.40
N GLU A 35 26.05 -25.13 42.19
CA GLU A 35 24.95 -25.98 41.75
C GLU A 35 23.74 -25.93 42.68
N GLY A 36 22.55 -26.12 42.10
CA GLY A 36 21.37 -26.53 42.85
C GLY A 36 20.12 -25.72 42.56
N SER A 37 19.23 -26.31 41.75
CA SER A 37 17.78 -26.32 41.89
C SER A 37 17.10 -25.11 42.56
N LYS A 38 16.34 -24.33 41.79
CA LYS A 38 14.88 -24.14 41.95
C LYS A 38 14.34 -23.11 40.96
N VAL A 39 13.17 -23.45 40.41
CA VAL A 39 12.31 -22.56 39.65
C VAL A 39 12.10 -21.27 40.45
N SER A 40 12.56 -20.17 39.89
CA SER A 40 12.11 -18.83 40.26
C SER A 40 12.00 -18.07 38.95
N GLN A 41 10.83 -17.48 38.78
CA GLN A 41 10.37 -16.75 37.62
C GLN A 41 11.29 -15.53 37.44
N ASP A 42 12.40 -15.75 36.74
CA ASP A 42 13.42 -14.75 36.49
C ASP A 42 12.92 -13.82 35.39
N ASN A 43 12.13 -12.82 35.78
CA ASN A 43 11.85 -11.65 34.95
C ASN A 43 13.09 -10.72 34.86
N SER A 44 14.30 -11.22 35.11
CA SER A 44 15.50 -10.55 34.64
C SER A 44 15.51 -10.66 33.12
N PHE A 45 15.13 -9.57 32.46
CA PHE A 45 15.61 -9.29 31.12
C PHE A 45 17.14 -9.15 31.20
N ASN A 46 17.81 -10.30 31.26
CA ASN A 46 19.25 -10.41 31.07
C ASN A 46 19.54 -9.73 29.75
N ASN A 47 20.48 -8.79 29.74
CA ASN A 47 20.86 -8.08 28.52
C ASN A 47 21.18 -9.15 27.46
N ALA A 48 20.29 -9.30 26.47
CA ALA A 48 20.40 -10.30 25.42
C ALA A 48 21.69 -10.14 24.61
N PHE A 49 22.33 -8.98 24.72
CA PHE A 49 23.59 -8.64 24.09
C PHE A 49 24.80 -8.75 25.02
N SER A 50 24.65 -9.24 26.26
CA SER A 50 25.79 -9.38 27.19
C SER A 50 26.86 -10.37 26.71
N GLY A 51 26.49 -11.32 25.83
CA GLY A 51 27.42 -12.20 25.15
C GLY A 51 27.94 -11.67 23.82
N LEU A 52 27.51 -10.48 23.39
CA LEU A 52 27.92 -9.89 22.12
C LEU A 52 29.17 -9.02 22.35
N HIS A 53 30.33 -9.54 21.98
CA HIS A 53 31.54 -8.73 21.91
C HIS A 53 31.54 -7.96 20.59
N VAL A 54 31.72 -6.65 20.64
CA VAL A 54 31.91 -5.83 19.44
C VAL A 54 33.35 -6.00 18.99
N ASP A 55 33.57 -6.63 17.84
CA ASP A 55 34.90 -6.74 17.25
C ASP A 55 35.35 -5.38 16.71
N LYS A 56 36.63 -5.05 16.93
CA LYS A 56 37.21 -3.84 16.38
C LYS A 56 37.31 -3.99 14.85
N PRO A 57 36.75 -3.07 14.06
CA PRO A 57 36.82 -3.16 12.60
C PRO A 57 38.28 -3.20 12.15
N THR A 58 38.58 -4.07 11.19
CA THR A 58 39.92 -4.25 10.63
C THR A 58 40.39 -2.95 9.94
N GLU A 59 41.69 -2.69 9.96
CA GLU A 59 42.30 -1.54 9.27
C GLU A 59 41.93 -1.49 7.77
N GLN A 60 41.70 -2.64 7.13
CA GLN A 60 41.22 -2.70 5.75
C GLN A 60 39.82 -2.10 5.55
N PHE A 61 38.93 -2.22 6.54
CA PHE A 61 37.59 -1.63 6.48
C PHE A 61 37.64 -0.13 6.75
N LEU A 62 38.47 0.30 7.71
CA LEU A 62 38.65 1.73 8.03
C LEU A 62 39.34 2.50 6.90
N ASN A 63 40.25 1.85 6.18
CA ASN A 63 40.97 2.43 5.04
C ASN A 63 40.32 2.08 3.68
N ALA A 64 39.14 1.46 3.68
CA ALA A 64 38.42 1.23 2.44
C ALA A 64 38.06 2.59 1.82
N PRO A 65 38.26 2.78 0.51
CA PRO A 65 37.86 4.02 -0.14
C PRO A 65 36.35 4.19 -0.01
N ASP A 66 35.91 5.39 0.37
CA ASP A 66 34.49 5.72 0.44
C ASP A 66 33.82 5.38 -0.89
N ILE A 67 32.76 4.58 -0.81
CA ILE A 67 31.93 4.30 -1.97
C ILE A 67 31.32 5.65 -2.38
N PRO A 68 31.48 6.10 -3.63
CA PRO A 68 30.87 7.34 -4.07
C PRO A 68 29.37 7.24 -3.80
N LYS A 69 28.82 8.23 -3.09
CA LYS A 69 27.38 8.34 -2.92
C LYS A 69 26.78 8.28 -4.30
N ALA A 70 25.91 7.28 -4.53
CA ALA A 70 25.16 7.19 -5.76
C ALA A 70 24.55 8.56 -6.03
N ASP A 71 24.73 9.04 -7.25
CA ASP A 71 24.19 10.31 -7.71
C ASP A 71 22.72 10.36 -7.30
N ARG A 72 22.31 11.39 -6.53
CA ARG A 72 20.91 11.59 -6.13
C ARG A 72 20.10 11.94 -7.38
N ARG A 73 19.89 10.97 -8.26
CA ARG A 73 18.81 11.02 -9.22
C ARG A 73 17.55 10.80 -8.40
N GLU A 74 16.68 11.80 -8.38
CA GLU A 74 15.33 11.61 -7.86
C GLU A 74 14.76 10.36 -8.55
N PRO A 75 14.24 9.38 -7.78
CA PRO A 75 13.68 8.20 -8.41
C PRO A 75 12.52 8.66 -9.28
N ASP A 76 12.59 8.31 -10.56
CA ASP A 76 11.52 8.60 -11.51
C ASP A 76 10.40 7.59 -11.25
N TYR A 77 9.51 7.94 -10.30
CA TYR A 77 8.36 7.13 -9.92
C TYR A 77 7.30 7.23 -11.01
N HIS A 78 7.30 6.27 -11.92
CA HIS A 78 6.16 6.04 -12.80
C HIS A 78 5.21 5.04 -12.13
N ALA A 79 3.91 5.34 -12.14
CA ALA A 79 2.92 4.33 -11.81
C ALA A 79 3.09 3.18 -12.81
N ALA A 80 3.28 1.96 -12.33
CA ALA A 80 3.33 0.80 -13.18
C ALA A 80 1.99 0.70 -13.94
N LYS A 81 2.00 1.06 -15.22
CA LYS A 81 0.87 0.80 -16.12
C LYS A 81 0.93 -0.69 -16.46
N LEU A 82 0.54 -1.52 -15.50
CA LEU A 82 0.21 -2.90 -15.77
C LEU A 82 -1.00 -2.84 -16.68
N HIS A 83 -0.78 -3.03 -17.97
CA HIS A 83 -1.83 -3.43 -18.88
C HIS A 83 -2.31 -4.79 -18.36
N ASP A 84 -3.30 -4.78 -17.46
CA ASP A 84 -3.87 -5.97 -16.88
C ASP A 84 -4.81 -6.56 -17.92
N ASP A 85 -4.48 -7.74 -18.45
CA ASP A 85 -5.31 -8.44 -19.42
C ASP A 85 -6.75 -8.60 -18.90
N ASN A 86 -6.94 -8.69 -17.58
CA ASN A 86 -8.28 -8.74 -16.98
C ASN A 86 -9.01 -7.39 -17.10
N GLU A 87 -8.32 -6.27 -16.93
CA GLU A 87 -8.87 -4.93 -17.09
C GLU A 87 -9.29 -4.69 -18.55
N ALA A 88 -8.44 -5.07 -19.52
CA ALA A 88 -8.77 -5.01 -20.94
C ALA A 88 -10.00 -5.87 -21.29
N MET A 89 -10.10 -7.08 -20.74
CA MET A 89 -11.27 -7.96 -20.90
C MET A 89 -12.54 -7.37 -20.26
N CYS A 90 -12.41 -6.74 -19.09
CA CYS A 90 -13.54 -6.06 -18.44
C CYS A 90 -14.04 -4.89 -19.28
N VAL A 91 -13.13 -4.04 -19.78
CA VAL A 91 -13.47 -2.90 -20.66
C VAL A 91 -14.13 -3.39 -21.94
N PHE A 92 -13.60 -4.45 -22.56
CA PHE A 92 -14.21 -5.07 -23.74
C PHE A 92 -15.64 -5.56 -23.48
N TYR A 93 -15.87 -6.23 -22.34
CA TYR A 93 -17.20 -6.70 -21.96
C TYR A 93 -18.18 -5.53 -21.75
N MET A 94 -17.74 -4.46 -21.08
CA MET A 94 -18.53 -3.25 -20.89
C MET A 94 -18.89 -2.59 -22.23
N LEU A 95 -17.93 -2.47 -23.14
CA LEU A 95 -18.16 -1.90 -24.48
C LEU A 95 -19.23 -2.67 -25.27
N ILE A 96 -19.16 -4.01 -25.28
CA ILE A 96 -20.18 -4.85 -25.93
C ILE A 96 -21.55 -4.66 -25.28
N PHE A 97 -21.60 -4.58 -23.95
CA PHE A 97 -22.84 -4.38 -23.22
C PHE A 97 -23.48 -3.03 -23.56
N ASP A 98 -22.70 -1.97 -23.61
CA ASP A 98 -23.17 -0.63 -23.98
C ASP A 98 -23.67 -0.58 -25.42
N TYR A 99 -22.97 -1.23 -26.37
CA TYR A 99 -23.44 -1.34 -27.75
C TYR A 99 -24.75 -2.11 -27.87
N SER A 100 -24.93 -3.17 -27.10
CA SER A 100 -26.20 -3.90 -27.03
C SER A 100 -27.33 -2.98 -26.55
N ASN A 101 -27.08 -2.17 -25.52
CA ASN A 101 -28.04 -1.22 -24.98
C ASN A 101 -28.40 -0.11 -25.99
N LEU A 102 -27.39 0.48 -26.64
CA LEU A 102 -27.60 1.51 -27.67
C LEU A 102 -28.42 0.96 -28.83
N ARG A 103 -28.10 -0.25 -29.31
CA ARG A 103 -28.88 -0.91 -30.36
C ARG A 103 -30.33 -1.15 -29.94
N GLY A 104 -30.55 -1.62 -28.70
CA GLY A 104 -31.89 -1.81 -28.15
C GLY A 104 -32.69 -0.52 -28.05
N MET A 105 -32.03 0.56 -27.61
CA MET A 105 -32.62 1.89 -27.55
C MET A 105 -33.01 2.41 -28.93
N ILE A 106 -32.09 2.32 -29.91
CA ILE A 106 -32.34 2.69 -31.31
C ILE A 106 -33.55 1.91 -31.82
N HIS A 107 -33.60 0.60 -31.63
CA HIS A 107 -34.74 -0.20 -32.06
C HIS A 107 -36.06 0.28 -31.44
N THR A 108 -36.08 0.52 -30.13
CA THR A 108 -37.27 1.00 -29.40
C THR A 108 -37.76 2.36 -29.88
N ILE A 109 -36.86 3.30 -30.20
CA ILE A 109 -37.28 4.62 -30.70
C ILE A 109 -37.84 4.52 -32.14
N TRP A 110 -37.30 3.63 -32.97
CA TRP A 110 -37.82 3.37 -34.32
C TRP A 110 -39.18 2.68 -34.27
N GLU A 111 -39.41 1.71 -33.38
CA GLU A 111 -40.74 1.13 -33.16
C GLU A 111 -41.76 2.19 -32.71
N LYS A 112 -41.35 3.12 -31.85
CA LYS A 112 -42.22 4.23 -31.41
C LYS A 112 -42.54 5.20 -32.54
N TYR A 113 -41.59 5.45 -33.45
CA TYR A 113 -41.84 6.21 -34.68
C TYR A 113 -42.87 5.51 -35.58
N GLU A 114 -42.74 4.20 -35.82
CA GLU A 114 -43.71 3.46 -36.63
C GLU A 114 -45.13 3.51 -36.05
N ARG A 115 -45.24 3.63 -34.72
CA ARG A 115 -46.52 3.81 -34.01
C ARG A 115 -47.01 5.26 -33.98
N GLY A 116 -46.30 6.19 -34.62
CA GLY A 116 -46.64 7.61 -34.68
C GLY A 116 -46.43 8.38 -33.37
N LEU A 117 -45.66 7.84 -32.42
CA LEU A 117 -45.42 8.48 -31.12
C LEU A 117 -44.28 9.51 -31.13
N TYR A 118 -43.32 9.35 -32.04
CA TYR A 118 -42.19 10.25 -32.20
C TYR A 118 -42.10 10.76 -33.64
N ASP A 119 -41.54 11.95 -33.80
CA ASP A 119 -41.24 12.52 -35.11
C ASP A 119 -39.98 11.89 -35.71
N LEU A 120 -39.93 11.78 -37.04
CA LEU A 120 -38.79 11.25 -37.77
C LEU A 120 -37.53 12.05 -37.48
N SER A 121 -37.65 13.38 -37.34
CA SER A 121 -36.51 14.25 -37.05
C SER A 121 -35.88 13.90 -35.69
N ALA A 122 -36.70 13.72 -34.66
CA ALA A 122 -36.23 13.38 -33.31
C ALA A 122 -35.57 11.99 -33.27
N VAL A 123 -36.16 10.98 -33.92
CA VAL A 123 -35.59 9.63 -33.98
C VAL A 123 -34.28 9.59 -34.77
N SER A 124 -34.20 10.34 -35.88
CA SER A 124 -32.97 10.45 -36.67
C SER A 124 -31.83 11.11 -35.89
N ILE A 125 -32.12 12.23 -35.22
CA ILE A 125 -31.13 12.92 -34.37
C ILE A 125 -30.66 11.99 -33.25
N THR A 126 -31.58 11.33 -32.56
CA THR A 126 -31.25 10.41 -31.46
C THR A 126 -30.38 9.27 -31.95
N THR A 127 -30.65 8.72 -33.14
CA THR A 127 -29.82 7.66 -33.74
C THR A 127 -28.41 8.17 -34.05
N ASN A 128 -28.26 9.36 -34.63
CA ASN A 128 -26.93 9.93 -34.87
C ASN A 128 -26.16 10.15 -33.56
N VAL A 129 -26.81 10.72 -32.54
CA VAL A 129 -26.18 10.93 -31.23
C VAL A 129 -25.78 9.60 -30.58
N ALA A 130 -26.61 8.56 -30.69
CA ALA A 130 -26.26 7.23 -30.18
C ALA A 130 -25.05 6.62 -30.92
N LEU A 131 -24.91 6.87 -32.23
CA LEU A 131 -23.75 6.43 -33.01
C LEU A 131 -22.50 7.24 -32.68
N ASP A 132 -22.64 8.55 -32.47
CA ASP A 132 -21.52 9.41 -32.06
C ASP A 132 -21.00 8.98 -30.68
N LEU A 133 -21.91 8.72 -29.73
CA LEU A 133 -21.56 8.18 -28.41
C LEU A 133 -20.86 6.81 -28.52
N ALA A 134 -21.31 5.94 -29.42
CA ALA A 134 -20.64 4.65 -29.64
C ALA A 134 -19.18 4.82 -30.10
N ARG A 135 -18.90 5.82 -30.95
CA ARG A 135 -17.52 6.11 -31.39
C ARG A 135 -16.67 6.66 -30.24
N GLU A 136 -17.22 7.55 -29.42
CA GLU A 136 -16.51 8.06 -28.25
C GLU A 136 -16.14 6.92 -27.27
N LEU A 137 -17.05 5.97 -27.05
CA LEU A 137 -16.76 4.79 -26.21
C LEU A 137 -15.65 3.89 -26.80
N GLU A 138 -15.56 3.79 -28.13
CA GLU A 138 -14.48 3.05 -28.80
C GLU A 138 -13.13 3.73 -28.60
N GLU A 139 -13.08 5.06 -28.76
CA GLU A 139 -11.87 5.87 -28.56
C GLU A 139 -11.38 5.77 -27.10
N ASP A 140 -12.29 5.82 -26.13
CA ASP A 140 -11.97 5.66 -24.71
C ASP A 140 -11.44 4.25 -24.41
N ALA A 141 -12.07 3.22 -24.99
CA ALA A 141 -11.64 1.84 -24.81
C ALA A 141 -10.30 1.55 -25.50
N GLN A 142 -9.96 2.24 -26.58
CA GLN A 142 -8.70 2.06 -27.32
C GLN A 142 -7.47 2.36 -26.46
N VAL A 143 -7.57 3.20 -25.42
CA VAL A 143 -6.47 3.46 -24.49
C VAL A 143 -6.08 2.22 -23.68
N MET A 144 -6.99 1.24 -23.59
CA MET A 144 -6.85 -0.01 -22.82
C MET A 144 -6.47 -1.22 -23.68
N PHE A 145 -6.29 -1.07 -24.99
CA PHE A 145 -5.84 -2.11 -25.93
C PHE A 145 -4.53 -1.71 -26.63
#